data_AF-A0A2V5QSH3-F1
#
_entry.id   AF-A0A2V5QSH3-F1
#
_cell.length_a   1.000
_cell.length_b   1.000
_cell.length_c   1.000
_cell.angle_alpha   90.00
_cell.angle_beta   90.00
_cell.angle_gamma   90.00
#
_symmetry.space_group_name_H-M   'P 1'
#
loop_
_entity.id
_entity.type
_entity.pdbx_description
1 polymer ?
#
loop_
_entity_poly.entity_id
_entity_poly.type
_entity_poly.pdbx_seq_one_letter_code
_entity_poly.pdbx_strand_id
1 'polypeptide(L)'
;MANTRSAAKRARQRVKRTLRNRSVVTHLRTTQKQVRSAQTPSADQVSAIISAIDKAAKRGIIHQNAANRRKARLNKALAGAK
;
A
#
# COMPACT_ATOMS: atom_id res chain seq x y z
N MET A 1 25.72 -13.97 -9.00
CA MET A 1 26.28 -14.21 -7.65
C MET A 1 26.60 -12.88 -6.99
N ALA A 2 26.59 -12.80 -5.66
CA ALA A 2 26.99 -11.59 -4.94
C ALA A 2 28.50 -11.62 -4.71
N ASN A 3 29.26 -11.16 -5.71
CA ASN A 3 30.71 -11.40 -5.79
C ASN A 3 31.54 -10.57 -4.79
N THR A 4 30.92 -9.65 -4.05
CA THR A 4 31.57 -8.82 -3.03
C THR A 4 30.88 -8.96 -1.68
N ARG A 5 31.62 -8.78 -0.59
CA ARG A 5 31.07 -8.82 0.79
C ARG A 5 29.92 -7.82 0.97
N SER A 6 30.03 -6.65 0.36
CA SER A 6 28.98 -5.62 0.37
C SER A 6 27.73 -6.08 -0.39
N ALA A 7 27.88 -6.72 -1.55
CA ALA A 7 26.76 -7.29 -2.30
C ALA A 7 26.04 -8.39 -1.50
N ALA A 8 26.78 -9.30 -0.84
CA ALA A 8 26.20 -10.35 -0.01
C ALA A 8 25.41 -9.77 1.19
N LYS A 9 25.91 -8.69 1.80
CA LYS A 9 25.17 -7.94 2.83
C LYS A 9 23.90 -7.31 2.27
N ARG A 10 23.96 -6.66 1.10
CA ARG A 10 22.79 -6.05 0.45
C ARG A 10 21.72 -7.09 0.10
N ALA A 11 22.12 -8.27 -0.38
CA ALA A 11 21.20 -9.38 -0.65
C ALA A 11 20.43 -9.81 0.62
N ARG A 12 21.12 -10.02 1.74
CA ARG A 12 20.49 -10.35 3.03
C ARG A 12 19.52 -9.27 3.52
N GLN A 13 19.90 -7.99 3.39
CA GLN A 13 19.03 -6.88 3.75
C GLN A 13 17.79 -6.78 2.85
N ARG A 14 17.96 -7.03 1.55
CA ARG A 14 16.88 -6.98 0.56
C ARG A 14 15.77 -7.95 0.92
N VAL A 15 16.09 -9.21 1.23
CA VAL A 15 15.09 -10.22 1.62
C VAL A 15 14.21 -9.72 2.77
N LYS A 16 14.82 -9.22 3.84
CA LYS A 16 14.09 -8.68 5.02
C LYS A 16 13.22 -7.46 4.69
N ARG A 17 13.69 -6.57 3.81
CA ARG A 17 12.91 -5.39 3.37
C ARG A 17 11.77 -5.80 2.43
N THR A 18 12.02 -6.70 1.50
CA THR A 18 11.02 -7.21 0.55
C THR A 18 9.88 -7.91 1.27
N LEU A 19 10.15 -8.77 2.27
CA LEU A 19 9.09 -9.44 3.03
C LEU A 19 8.17 -8.44 3.74
N ARG A 20 8.74 -7.44 4.42
CA ARG A 20 7.98 -6.38 5.10
C ARG A 20 7.15 -5.54 4.13
N ASN A 21 7.77 -5.09 3.03
CA ASN A 21 7.10 -4.28 2.03
C ASN A 21 5.99 -5.07 1.31
N ARG A 22 6.23 -6.36 1.04
CA ARG A 22 5.23 -7.26 0.46
C ARG A 22 3.99 -7.27 1.33
N SER A 23 4.12 -7.58 2.62
CA SER A 23 2.99 -7.62 3.57
C SER A 23 2.16 -6.33 3.57
N VAL A 24 2.82 -5.17 3.59
CA VAL A 24 2.12 -3.87 3.55
C VAL A 24 1.36 -3.69 2.24
N VAL A 25 1.98 -4.03 1.12
CA VAL A 25 1.35 -3.90 -0.20
C VAL A 25 0.18 -4.88 -0.36
N THR A 26 0.30 -6.13 0.10
CA THR A 26 -0.81 -7.09 0.05
C THR A 26 -1.97 -6.65 0.93
N HIS A 27 -1.68 -6.17 2.14
CA HIS A 27 -2.71 -5.63 3.04
C HIS A 27 -3.46 -4.48 2.36
N LEU A 28 -2.75 -3.46 1.85
CA LEU A 28 -3.38 -2.34 1.13
C LEU A 28 -4.25 -2.78 -0.05
N ARG A 29 -3.80 -3.76 -0.85
CA ARG A 29 -4.59 -4.29 -1.98
C ARG A 29 -5.86 -4.99 -1.50
N THR A 30 -5.76 -5.74 -0.41
CA THR A 30 -6.88 -6.51 0.16
C THR A 30 -7.93 -5.57 0.73
N THR A 31 -7.53 -4.62 1.58
CA THR A 31 -8.45 -3.64 2.16
C THR A 31 -9.07 -2.75 1.09
N GLN A 32 -8.30 -2.35 0.08
CA GLN A 32 -8.84 -1.60 -1.06
C GLN A 32 -9.88 -2.40 -1.86
N LYS A 33 -9.70 -3.73 -2.02
CA LYS A 33 -10.69 -4.59 -2.67
C LYS A 33 -11.96 -4.67 -1.83
N GLN A 34 -11.83 -4.87 -0.52
CA GLN A 34 -12.97 -4.97 0.41
C GLN A 34 -13.85 -3.72 0.35
N VAL A 35 -13.26 -2.52 0.45
CA VAL A 35 -14.04 -1.26 0.40
C VAL A 35 -14.67 -1.00 -0.97
N ARG A 36 -14.08 -1.50 -2.06
CA ARG A 36 -14.69 -1.41 -3.40
C ARG A 36 -15.83 -2.38 -3.61
N SER A 37 -15.79 -3.54 -2.97
CA SER A 37 -16.84 -4.56 -3.06
C SER A 37 -17.98 -4.32 -2.08
N ALA A 38 -17.79 -3.49 -1.06
CA ALA A 38 -18.83 -3.10 -0.14
C ALA A 38 -19.82 -2.15 -0.84
N GLN A 39 -21.12 -2.46 -0.75
CA GLN A 39 -22.20 -1.58 -1.24
C GLN A 39 -22.21 -0.24 -0.49
N THR A 40 -21.97 -0.29 0.82
CA THR A 40 -21.96 0.86 1.74
C THR A 40 -20.75 0.75 2.68
N PRO A 41 -19.55 1.16 2.24
CA PRO A 41 -18.38 1.17 3.11
C PRO A 41 -18.56 2.17 4.25
N SER A 42 -18.27 1.76 5.49
CA SER A 42 -18.30 2.66 6.64
C SER A 42 -17.24 3.77 6.51
N ALA A 43 -17.55 4.97 6.99
CA ALA A 43 -16.64 6.10 7.02
C ALA A 43 -15.31 5.77 7.71
N ASP A 44 -15.35 4.94 8.77
CA ASP A 44 -14.17 4.50 9.50
C ASP A 44 -13.25 3.61 8.65
N GLN A 45 -13.84 2.74 7.82
CA GLN A 45 -13.07 1.88 6.92
C GLN A 45 -12.36 2.71 5.84
N VAL A 46 -13.04 3.74 5.31
CA VAL A 46 -12.46 4.66 4.34
C VAL A 46 -11.30 5.45 4.97
N SER A 47 -11.50 5.99 6.17
CA SER A 47 -10.47 6.71 6.92
C SER A 47 -9.24 5.84 7.22
N ALA A 48 -9.46 4.59 7.66
CA ALA A 48 -8.40 3.64 7.92
C ALA A 48 -7.56 3.31 6.68
N ILE A 49 -8.20 3.14 5.51
CA ILE A 49 -7.49 2.90 4.24
C ILE A 49 -6.67 4.12 3.84
N ILE A 50 -7.23 5.32 3.93
CA ILE A 50 -6.52 6.56 3.58
C ILE A 50 -5.28 6.71 4.47
N SER A 51 -5.43 6.52 5.78
CA SER A 51 -4.32 6.52 6.74
C SER A 51 -3.25 5.47 6.42
N ALA A 52 -3.66 4.25 6.04
CA ALA A 52 -2.74 3.19 5.66
C ALA A 52 -1.97 3.51 4.37
N ILE A 53 -2.62 4.12 3.37
CA ILE A 53 -2.00 4.57 2.12
C ILE A 53 -0.95 5.64 2.41
N ASP A 54 -1.29 6.65 3.20
CA ASP A 54 -0.39 7.75 3.51
C ASP A 54 0.80 7.28 4.38
N LYS A 55 0.58 6.34 5.30
CA LYS A 55 1.66 5.70 6.07
C LYS A 55 2.62 4.91 5.17
N ALA A 56 2.11 4.22 4.16
CA ALA A 56 2.96 3.52 3.19
C ALA A 56 3.77 4.48 2.31
N ALA A 57 3.20 5.65 1.96
CA ALA A 57 3.90 6.70 1.23
C ALA A 57 5.00 7.34 2.09
N LYS A 58 4.69 7.70 3.34
CA LYS A 58 5.66 8.26 4.30
C LYS A 58 6.86 7.33 4.53
N ARG A 59 6.63 6.01 4.54
CA ARG A 59 7.68 5.00 4.67
C ARG A 59 8.45 4.71 3.37
N GLY A 60 8.09 5.35 2.26
CA GLY A 60 8.71 5.12 0.94
C GLY A 60 8.41 3.75 0.34
N ILE A 61 7.38 3.04 0.82
CA ILE A 61 6.96 1.74 0.29
C ILE A 61 6.19 1.93 -1.03
N ILE A 62 5.41 3.00 -1.13
CA ILE A 62 4.78 3.46 -2.36
C ILE A 62 5.20 4.91 -2.64
N HIS A 63 5.28 5.27 -3.92
CA HIS A 63 5.54 6.66 -4.30
C HIS A 63 4.36 7.57 -3.95
N GLN A 64 4.63 8.84 -3.64
CA GLN A 64 3.60 9.84 -3.32
C GLN A 64 2.53 9.94 -4.41
N ASN A 65 2.94 10.03 -5.68
CA ASN A 65 2.02 10.01 -6.82
C ASN A 65 1.17 8.72 -6.89
N ALA A 66 1.71 7.58 -6.47
CA ALA A 66 0.94 6.34 -6.42
C ALA A 66 -0.10 6.36 -5.29
N ALA A 67 0.23 6.95 -4.14
CA ALA A 67 -0.70 7.19 -3.05
C ALA A 67 -1.84 8.13 -3.50
N ASN A 68 -1.50 9.27 -4.10
CA ASN A 68 -2.47 10.25 -4.62
C ASN A 68 -3.43 9.62 -5.64
N ARG A 69 -2.92 8.84 -6.60
CA ARG A 69 -3.77 8.09 -7.55
C ARG A 69 -4.70 7.11 -6.85
N ARG A 70 -4.25 6.42 -5.80
CA ARG A 70 -5.09 5.47 -5.05
C ARG A 70 -6.20 6.18 -4.30
N LYS A 71 -5.90 7.31 -3.63
CA LYS A 71 -6.91 8.14 -2.95
C LYS A 71 -7.94 8.71 -3.93
N ALA A 72 -7.50 9.27 -5.05
CA ALA A 72 -8.39 9.78 -6.08
C ALA A 72 -9.35 8.71 -6.64
N ARG A 73 -8.83 7.49 -6.91
CA ARG A 73 -9.66 6.36 -7.37
C ARG A 73 -10.64 5.86 -6.30
N LEU A 74 -10.27 5.92 -5.02
CA LEU A 74 -11.15 5.55 -3.91
C LEU A 74 -12.33 6.53 -3.87
N ASN A 75 -12.04 7.83 -3.87
CA ASN A 75 -13.07 8.87 -3.82
C ASN A 75 -14.00 8.81 -5.03
N LYS A 76 -13.47 8.56 -6.24
CA LYS A 76 -14.30 8.38 -7.44
C LYS A 76 -15.24 7.18 -7.33
N ALA A 77 -14.78 6.07 -6.77
CA ALA A 77 -15.61 4.89 -6.57
C ALA A 77 -16.74 5.15 -5.56
N LEU A 78 -16.46 5.88 -4.47
CA LEU A 78 -17.47 6.27 -3.49
C LEU A 78 -18.51 7.25 -4.07
N ALA A 79 -18.07 8.19 -4.90
CA ALA A 79 -18.97 9.15 -5.54
C ALA A 79 -19.89 8.52 -6.60
N GLY A 80 -19.41 7.49 -7.31
CA GLY A 80 -20.19 6.75 -8.31
C GLY A 80 -21.05 5.62 -7.74
N ALA A 81 -20.98 5.35 -6.44
CA ALA A 81 -21.84 4.39 -5.73
C ALA A 81 -23.09 5.05 -5.11
N LYS A 82 -23.42 6.27 -5.55
CA LYS A 82 -24.68 6.95 -5.24
C LYS A 82 -25.80 6.45 -6.15
#